data_AF-A0A7C9DCX2-F1
#
_entry.id   AF-A0A7C9DCX2-F1
#
_cell.length_a   1.000
_cell.length_b   1.000
_cell.length_c   1.000
_cell.angle_alpha   90.00
_cell.angle_beta   90.00
_cell.angle_gamma   90.00
#
_symmetry.space_group_name_H-M   'P 1'
#
loop_
_entity.id
_entity.type
_entity.pdbx_description
1 polymer ?
#
loop_
_entity_poly.entity_id
_entity_poly.type
_entity_poly.pdbx_seq_one_letter_code
_entity_poly.pdbx_strand_id
1 'polypeptide(L)'
;FLNSSYLPPSLPQNWVLRAWLPRVPRIASMESWFRMREAQLGFFFAFFCLWDCSLCWLSPDGVNYEVQALMDIKEALRDPHGVLDNWDANAVDPCSWTMVTCSQGQVVNLGVPSQGLHGTLSPSIGNLTSLQTLLLQSNDITGPIPTELGKLSKLQTIDLSDNLFTGKIPT
;
A
#
# COMPACT_ATOMS: atom_id res chain seq x y z
N PHE A 1 28.77 -48.23 -79.46
CA PHE A 1 29.83 -47.23 -79.57
C PHE A 1 29.83 -46.39 -78.28
N LEU A 2 30.98 -46.37 -77.59
CA LEU A 2 31.34 -45.59 -76.38
C LEU A 2 30.23 -45.13 -75.41
N ASN A 3 30.03 -45.99 -74.39
CA ASN A 3 29.68 -45.74 -72.98
C ASN A 3 28.34 -45.08 -72.59
N SER A 4 27.62 -45.71 -71.66
CA SER A 4 26.27 -45.32 -71.22
C SER A 4 26.06 -45.54 -69.71
N SER A 5 25.30 -44.63 -69.10
CA SER A 5 24.41 -44.83 -67.93
C SER A 5 24.95 -45.51 -66.66
N TYR A 6 25.15 -44.72 -65.59
CA TYR A 6 24.91 -45.11 -64.20
C TYR A 6 24.26 -43.96 -63.41
N LEU A 7 23.36 -44.28 -62.47
CA LEU A 7 22.51 -43.37 -61.67
C LEU A 7 22.99 -43.30 -60.17
N PRO A 8 22.33 -42.58 -59.24
CA PRO A 8 22.94 -41.89 -58.08
C PRO A 8 22.77 -42.64 -56.73
N PRO A 9 23.07 -42.04 -55.56
CA PRO A 9 22.09 -41.22 -54.79
C PRO A 9 22.75 -40.00 -54.08
N SER A 10 22.17 -39.15 -53.21
CA SER A 10 20.82 -38.87 -52.66
C SER A 10 20.84 -37.50 -51.93
N LEU A 11 19.71 -36.77 -51.87
CA LEU A 11 19.05 -36.27 -50.63
C LEU A 11 17.79 -35.42 -50.96
N PRO A 12 16.71 -35.48 -50.15
CA PRO A 12 15.42 -34.89 -50.52
C PRO A 12 15.12 -33.51 -49.90
N GLN A 13 14.34 -32.71 -50.63
CA GLN A 13 13.43 -31.69 -50.07
C GLN A 13 12.40 -32.41 -49.15
N ASN A 14 11.75 -31.86 -48.12
CA ASN A 14 11.20 -30.52 -47.87
C ASN A 14 10.49 -30.47 -46.46
N TRP A 15 9.92 -29.30 -46.09
CA TRP A 15 8.95 -29.04 -44.98
C TRP A 15 9.52 -29.07 -43.53
N VAL A 16 9.64 -27.94 -42.81
CA VAL A 16 8.59 -27.12 -42.12
C VAL A 16 8.28 -27.62 -40.69
N LEU A 17 8.36 -26.69 -39.71
CA LEU A 17 7.95 -26.77 -38.29
C LEU A 17 8.70 -27.72 -37.32
N ARG A 18 9.53 -27.11 -36.46
CA ARG A 18 9.70 -27.31 -34.99
C ARG A 18 10.81 -26.33 -34.52
N ALA A 19 10.61 -25.29 -33.72
CA ALA A 19 9.79 -25.06 -32.52
C ALA A 19 10.37 -25.69 -31.23
N TRP A 20 10.47 -24.85 -30.19
CA TRP A 20 10.73 -25.12 -28.76
C TRP A 20 12.19 -25.29 -28.23
N LEU A 21 12.59 -24.24 -27.47
CA LEU A 21 13.37 -24.26 -26.21
C LEU A 21 14.92 -24.34 -26.25
N PRO A 22 15.62 -23.84 -25.18
CA PRO A 22 16.59 -22.75 -25.36
C PRO A 22 18.04 -23.08 -25.03
N ARG A 23 18.94 -22.11 -25.26
CA ARG A 23 20.25 -22.03 -24.60
C ARG A 23 20.32 -20.82 -23.67
N VAL A 24 20.36 -21.07 -22.36
CA VAL A 24 20.82 -20.09 -21.36
C VAL A 24 22.33 -20.21 -21.23
N PRO A 25 23.06 -19.10 -21.13
CA PRO A 25 24.09 -19.07 -20.08
C PRO A 25 24.25 -17.73 -19.36
N ARG A 26 24.36 -17.87 -18.03
CA ARG A 26 25.15 -17.05 -17.07
C ARG A 26 24.75 -15.59 -16.83
N ILE A 27 24.29 -15.38 -15.59
CA ILE A 27 24.12 -14.10 -14.89
C ILE A 27 25.41 -13.28 -14.89
N ALA A 28 25.31 -11.97 -15.14
CA ALA A 28 26.35 -10.99 -14.88
C ALA A 28 25.73 -9.66 -14.39
N SER A 29 26.19 -9.22 -13.20
CA SER A 29 26.11 -7.89 -12.55
C SER A 29 24.89 -6.96 -12.74
N MET A 30 24.45 -6.41 -11.61
CA MET A 30 23.24 -5.60 -11.38
C MET A 30 23.28 -4.17 -11.98
N GLU A 31 24.29 -3.80 -12.78
CA GLU A 31 24.47 -2.44 -13.33
C GLU A 31 23.97 -2.26 -14.78
N SER A 32 23.55 -3.35 -15.44
CA SER A 32 23.19 -3.36 -16.87
C SER A 32 21.79 -2.81 -17.21
N TRP A 33 20.94 -2.57 -16.21
CA TRP A 33 19.59 -2.00 -16.41
C TRP A 33 19.52 -0.47 -16.29
N PHE A 34 20.57 0.19 -15.81
CA PHE A 34 20.58 1.63 -15.54
C PHE A 34 21.14 2.52 -16.67
N ARG A 35 21.43 1.95 -17.85
CA ARG A 35 22.02 2.69 -19.00
C ARG A 35 21.47 2.27 -20.36
N MET A 36 20.14 2.31 -20.54
CA MET A 36 19.56 2.22 -21.89
C MET A 36 18.28 3.05 -22.08
N ARG A 37 18.35 4.38 -21.85
CA ARG A 37 17.42 5.33 -22.49
C ARG A 37 17.86 6.80 -22.51
N GLU A 38 19.02 7.11 -23.09
CA GLU A 38 19.30 8.46 -23.60
C GLU A 38 19.95 8.41 -24.99
N ALA A 39 19.90 9.55 -25.70
CA ALA A 39 20.38 9.78 -27.07
C ALA A 39 19.54 9.16 -28.22
N GLN A 40 18.40 9.78 -28.51
CA GLN A 40 18.42 10.84 -29.54
C GLN A 40 17.66 12.09 -29.04
N LEU A 41 18.21 13.25 -29.36
CA LEU A 41 17.92 14.51 -28.66
C LEU A 41 16.83 15.35 -29.34
N GLY A 42 15.94 15.89 -28.51
CA GLY A 42 15.66 17.33 -28.54
C GLY A 42 14.34 17.79 -29.17
N PHE A 43 13.80 18.84 -28.55
CA PHE A 43 12.87 19.84 -29.10
C PHE A 43 11.48 19.34 -29.57
N PHE A 44 10.34 19.86 -29.08
CA PHE A 44 10.06 21.12 -28.37
C PHE A 44 9.05 20.93 -27.21
N PHE A 45 9.10 21.85 -26.24
CA PHE A 45 8.09 22.03 -25.20
C PHE A 45 6.73 22.42 -25.82
N ALA A 46 5.84 21.44 -26.06
CA ALA A 46 4.43 21.71 -26.43
C ALA A 46 3.44 20.56 -26.19
N PHE A 47 3.86 19.36 -25.73
CA PHE A 47 2.99 18.16 -25.74
C PHE A 47 2.96 17.33 -24.44
N PHE A 48 3.44 17.87 -23.31
CA PHE A 48 3.40 17.19 -21.99
C PHE A 48 2.03 17.23 -21.28
N CYS A 49 0.96 17.62 -21.97
CA CYS A 49 -0.41 17.62 -21.43
C CYS A 49 -1.34 16.56 -22.06
N LEU A 50 -0.85 15.73 -23.00
CA LEU A 50 -1.68 14.78 -23.76
C LEU A 50 -1.12 13.35 -23.85
N TRP A 51 -0.04 13.02 -23.13
CA TRP A 51 0.45 11.66 -22.91
C TRP A 51 1.34 11.66 -21.64
N ASP A 52 1.00 11.04 -20.52
CA ASP A 52 -0.20 10.25 -20.22
C ASP A 52 -0.85 10.66 -18.90
N CYS A 53 -2.11 11.12 -18.99
CA CYS A 53 -2.96 11.40 -17.83
C CYS A 53 -3.66 10.13 -17.32
N SER A 54 -3.16 8.93 -17.64
CA SER A 54 -3.67 7.65 -17.16
C SER A 54 -3.51 7.41 -15.65
N LEU A 55 -2.87 8.32 -14.91
CA LEU A 55 -2.88 8.36 -13.44
C LEU A 55 -3.83 9.42 -12.85
N CYS A 56 -4.58 10.16 -13.68
CA CYS A 56 -5.63 11.08 -13.22
C CYS A 56 -7.06 10.53 -13.40
N TRP A 57 -7.21 9.23 -13.70
CA TRP A 57 -8.50 8.56 -13.85
C TRP A 57 -8.96 7.73 -12.64
N LEU A 58 -8.25 7.81 -11.51
CA LEU A 58 -8.84 7.54 -10.19
C LEU A 58 -8.85 8.84 -9.36
N SER A 59 -9.90 9.64 -9.54
CA SER A 59 -10.57 10.15 -8.34
C SER A 59 -11.13 8.91 -7.62
N PRO A 60 -10.73 8.64 -6.38
CA PRO A 60 -10.92 7.32 -5.78
C PRO A 60 -12.32 7.19 -5.12
N ASP A 61 -13.35 7.12 -5.96
CA ASP A 61 -14.73 6.81 -5.53
C ASP A 61 -14.79 5.36 -5.01
N GLY A 62 -14.47 5.20 -3.73
CA GLY A 62 -14.33 3.91 -3.05
C GLY A 62 -13.40 3.93 -1.83
N VAL A 63 -12.62 5.00 -1.59
CA VAL A 63 -11.78 5.09 -0.38
C VAL A 63 -12.63 5.29 0.87
N ASN A 64 -12.60 4.29 1.75
CA ASN A 64 -13.16 4.38 3.08
C ASN A 64 -12.22 5.22 3.96
N TYR A 65 -12.68 6.41 4.37
CA TYR A 65 -11.90 7.35 5.18
C TYR A 65 -11.64 6.84 6.61
N GLU A 66 -12.46 5.92 7.13
CA GLU A 66 -12.20 5.26 8.42
C GLU A 66 -11.06 4.24 8.29
N VAL A 67 -11.03 3.47 7.19
CA VAL A 67 -9.90 2.56 6.85
C VAL A 67 -8.61 3.35 6.73
N GLN A 68 -8.58 4.43 5.92
CA GLN A 68 -7.38 5.26 5.77
C GLN A 68 -6.93 5.84 7.13
N ALA A 69 -7.85 6.40 7.91
CA ALA A 69 -7.51 7.00 9.20
C ALA A 69 -6.94 5.99 10.21
N LEU A 70 -7.49 4.78 10.25
CA LEU A 70 -6.97 3.72 11.10
C LEU A 70 -5.62 3.18 10.60
N MET A 71 -5.40 3.11 9.28
CA MET A 71 -4.08 2.77 8.73
C MET A 71 -3.02 3.84 9.05
N ASP A 72 -3.36 5.13 8.97
CA ASP A 72 -2.47 6.23 9.39
C ASP A 72 -2.13 6.15 10.89
N ILE A 73 -3.09 5.73 11.73
CA ILE A 73 -2.87 5.47 13.16
C ILE A 73 -1.95 4.26 13.36
N LYS A 74 -2.15 3.17 12.61
CA LYS A 74 -1.29 1.98 12.64
C LYS A 74 0.14 2.27 12.18
N GLU A 75 0.35 3.18 11.22
CA GLU A 75 1.68 3.60 10.80
C GLU A 75 2.37 4.53 11.82
N ALA A 76 1.60 5.39 12.50
CA ALA A 76 2.13 6.29 13.54
C ALA A 76 2.44 5.59 14.88
N LEU A 77 1.94 4.37 15.06
CA LEU A 77 2.17 3.51 16.23
C LEU A 77 3.14 2.38 15.91
N ARG A 78 3.87 1.93 16.93
CA ARG A 78 4.70 0.74 16.92
C ARG A 78 4.04 -0.30 17.81
N ASP A 79 3.73 -1.43 17.19
CA ASP A 79 3.07 -2.56 17.81
C ASP A 79 4.08 -3.71 18.04
N PRO A 80 4.58 -3.90 19.27
CA PRO A 80 5.53 -4.97 19.57
C PRO A 80 4.88 -6.35 19.69
N HIS A 81 3.54 -6.44 19.67
CA HIS A 81 2.79 -7.66 19.97
C HIS A 81 1.88 -8.13 18.82
N GLY A 82 1.78 -7.37 17.73
CA GLY A 82 0.99 -7.71 16.54
C GLY A 82 -0.53 -7.63 16.77
N VAL A 83 -0.98 -6.85 17.76
CA VAL A 83 -2.41 -6.71 18.10
C VAL A 83 -3.21 -6.00 17.02
N LEU A 84 -2.54 -5.21 16.16
CA LEU A 84 -3.09 -4.51 15.01
C LEU A 84 -2.85 -5.27 13.69
N ASP A 85 -2.28 -6.48 13.71
CA ASP A 85 -1.84 -7.19 12.48
C ASP A 85 -2.99 -7.44 11.51
N ASN A 86 -4.22 -7.70 11.98
CA ASN A 86 -5.36 -7.95 11.10
C ASN A 86 -6.00 -6.69 10.48
N TRP A 87 -5.44 -5.50 10.71
CA TRP A 87 -5.86 -4.27 10.04
C TRP A 87 -5.25 -4.22 8.63
N ASP A 88 -6.10 -4.19 7.60
CA ASP A 88 -5.73 -4.29 6.18
C ASP A 88 -6.17 -3.04 5.38
N ALA A 89 -5.22 -2.36 4.76
CA ALA A 89 -5.49 -1.19 3.91
C ALA A 89 -6.41 -1.47 2.71
N ASN A 90 -6.60 -2.74 2.33
CA ASN A 90 -7.46 -3.16 1.22
C ASN A 90 -8.88 -3.57 1.67
N ALA A 91 -9.19 -3.50 2.97
CA ALA A 91 -10.51 -3.85 3.49
C ALA A 91 -11.57 -2.85 3.03
N VAL A 92 -12.79 -3.36 2.74
CA VAL A 92 -13.95 -2.53 2.39
C VAL A 92 -14.41 -1.69 3.59
N ASP A 93 -14.33 -2.28 4.79
CA ASP A 93 -14.64 -1.64 6.06
C ASP A 93 -13.71 -2.15 7.18
N PRO A 94 -13.52 -1.38 8.26
CA PRO A 94 -12.67 -1.77 9.38
C PRO A 94 -13.42 -2.58 10.45
N CYS A 95 -14.68 -2.95 10.24
CA CYS A 95 -15.55 -3.48 11.28
C CYS A 95 -15.26 -4.95 11.65
N SER A 96 -14.40 -5.60 10.88
CA SER A 96 -13.84 -6.93 11.16
C SER A 96 -12.49 -6.90 11.91
N TRP A 97 -11.94 -5.70 12.16
CA TRP A 97 -10.60 -5.54 12.72
C TRP A 97 -10.58 -5.70 14.23
N THR A 98 -9.46 -6.18 14.77
CA THR A 98 -9.29 -6.33 16.23
C THR A 98 -9.29 -4.95 16.87
N MET A 99 -9.92 -4.82 18.04
CA MET A 99 -10.04 -3.57 18.81
C MET A 99 -10.86 -2.43 18.15
N VAL A 100 -11.49 -2.69 17.00
CA VAL A 100 -12.46 -1.78 16.36
C VAL A 100 -13.87 -2.30 16.63
N THR A 101 -14.82 -1.42 16.94
CA THR A 101 -16.24 -1.76 16.96
C THR A 101 -17.03 -0.76 16.14
N CYS A 102 -17.87 -1.27 15.25
CA CYS A 102 -18.77 -0.47 14.44
C CYS A 102 -20.23 -0.53 14.92
N SER A 103 -20.97 0.52 14.61
CA SER A 103 -22.44 0.54 14.64
C SER A 103 -22.93 1.15 13.33
N GLN A 104 -23.91 0.50 12.70
CA GLN A 104 -24.47 0.94 11.40
C GLN A 104 -23.42 1.14 10.29
N GLY A 105 -22.32 0.37 10.32
CA GLY A 105 -21.24 0.46 9.33
C GLY A 105 -20.27 1.63 9.53
N GLN A 106 -20.28 2.28 10.70
CA GLN A 106 -19.32 3.33 11.07
C GLN A 106 -18.59 2.97 12.36
N VAL A 107 -17.33 3.38 12.51
CA VAL A 107 -16.55 3.14 13.73
C VAL A 107 -17.10 3.97 14.88
N VAL A 108 -17.47 3.30 15.98
CA VAL A 108 -18.00 3.93 17.20
C VAL A 108 -17.13 3.71 18.43
N ASN A 109 -16.31 2.66 18.44
CA ASN A 109 -15.34 2.40 19.52
C ASN A 109 -14.00 1.98 18.91
N LEU A 110 -12.92 2.55 19.43
CA LEU A 110 -11.54 2.15 19.18
C LEU A 110 -10.85 1.99 20.54
N GLY A 111 -10.45 0.76 20.87
CA GLY A 111 -9.97 0.45 22.23
C GLY A 111 -8.83 -0.54 22.27
N VAL A 112 -7.60 -0.05 22.44
CA VAL A 112 -6.36 -0.86 22.47
C VAL A 112 -5.60 -0.69 23.83
N PRO A 113 -6.24 -0.93 24.98
CA PRO A 113 -5.61 -0.71 26.29
C PRO A 113 -4.55 -1.77 26.62
N SER A 114 -3.50 -1.40 27.35
CA SER A 114 -2.50 -2.34 27.89
C SER A 114 -1.78 -3.23 26.86
N GLN A 115 -1.47 -2.72 25.66
CA GLN A 115 -0.82 -3.49 24.59
C GLN A 115 0.65 -3.08 24.31
N GLY A 116 1.25 -2.22 25.12
CA GLY A 116 2.65 -1.77 24.94
C GLY A 116 2.88 -0.97 23.65
N LEU A 117 1.82 -0.35 23.12
CA LEU A 117 1.91 0.48 21.92
C LEU A 117 2.72 1.74 22.23
N HIS A 118 3.67 2.08 21.37
CA HIS A 118 4.47 3.29 21.49
C HIS A 118 4.49 4.05 20.15
N GLY A 119 4.98 5.29 20.13
CA GLY A 119 4.92 6.16 18.95
C GLY A 119 4.07 7.38 19.22
N THR A 120 3.21 7.79 18.27
CA THR A 120 2.40 9.02 18.36
C THR A 120 0.98 8.80 17.85
N LEU A 121 -0.01 9.46 18.43
CA LEU A 121 -1.38 9.43 17.91
C LEU A 121 -1.50 10.28 16.63
N SER A 122 -1.91 9.68 15.51
CA SER A 122 -2.05 10.38 14.23
C SER A 122 -3.20 11.40 14.25
N PRO A 123 -3.04 12.60 13.65
CA PRO A 123 -4.13 13.55 13.43
C PRO A 123 -5.33 12.98 12.67
N SER A 124 -5.13 11.94 11.84
CA SER A 124 -6.21 11.29 11.10
C SER A 124 -7.31 10.69 11.98
N ILE A 125 -7.09 10.53 13.30
CA ILE A 125 -8.13 10.21 14.29
C ILE A 125 -9.39 11.09 14.15
N GLY A 126 -9.24 12.35 13.74
CA GLY A 126 -10.36 13.28 13.51
C GLY A 126 -11.31 12.90 12.37
N ASN A 127 -10.94 11.95 11.51
CA ASN A 127 -11.79 11.44 10.43
C ASN A 127 -12.81 10.38 10.92
N LEU A 128 -12.63 9.82 12.11
CA LEU A 128 -13.56 8.86 12.73
C LEU A 128 -14.78 9.60 13.32
N THR A 129 -15.51 10.34 12.49
CA THR A 129 -16.56 11.30 12.90
C THR A 129 -17.74 10.69 13.68
N SER A 130 -17.87 9.36 13.69
CA SER A 130 -18.86 8.62 14.47
C SER A 130 -18.34 8.00 15.78
N LEU A 131 -17.05 8.17 16.09
CA LEU A 131 -16.41 7.64 17.29
C LEU A 131 -17.06 8.22 18.56
N GLN A 132 -17.45 7.33 19.47
CA GLN A 132 -18.06 7.62 20.76
C GLN A 132 -17.12 7.29 21.92
N THR A 133 -16.27 6.29 21.74
CA THR A 133 -15.34 5.79 22.75
C THR A 133 -13.93 5.63 22.16
N LEU A 134 -12.93 6.21 22.83
CA LEU A 134 -11.51 6.04 22.55
C LEU A 134 -10.78 5.59 23.82
N LEU A 135 -10.20 4.39 23.80
CA LEU A 135 -9.50 3.78 24.95
C LEU A 135 -8.08 3.39 24.53
N LEU A 136 -7.08 4.18 24.94
CA LEU A 136 -5.66 3.94 24.65
C LEU A 136 -4.82 3.83 25.92
N GLN A 137 -5.45 3.68 27.08
CA GLN A 137 -4.77 3.74 28.37
C GLN A 137 -3.77 2.62 28.62
N SER A 138 -2.79 2.88 29.48
CA SER A 138 -1.71 1.96 29.85
C SER A 138 -0.88 1.51 28.64
N ASN A 139 -0.42 2.47 27.84
CA ASN A 139 0.48 2.26 26.70
C ASN A 139 1.64 3.27 26.78
N ASP A 140 2.64 3.15 25.90
CA ASP A 140 3.83 4.02 25.86
C ASP A 140 3.70 5.09 24.75
N ILE A 141 2.49 5.58 24.47
CA ILE A 141 2.25 6.56 23.39
C ILE A 141 2.77 7.94 23.81
N THR A 142 3.53 8.58 22.93
CA THR A 142 4.22 9.86 23.15
C THR A 142 3.67 10.99 22.27
N GLY A 143 4.24 12.18 22.40
CA GLY A 143 3.90 13.35 21.57
C GLY A 143 2.64 14.08 22.05
N PRO A 144 2.17 15.09 21.30
CA PRO A 144 0.97 15.84 21.63
C PRO A 144 -0.30 15.06 21.29
N ILE A 145 -1.38 15.32 22.04
CA ILE A 145 -2.74 14.92 21.64
C ILE A 145 -3.13 15.76 20.42
N PRO A 146 -3.53 15.17 19.27
CA PRO A 146 -3.90 15.94 18.08
C PRO A 146 -5.11 16.85 18.32
N THR A 147 -5.07 18.07 17.79
CA THR A 147 -6.19 19.02 17.81
C THR A 147 -7.42 18.51 17.07
N GLU A 148 -7.21 17.63 16.11
CA GLU A 148 -8.19 16.89 15.31
C GLU A 148 -9.16 16.08 16.17
N LEU A 149 -8.74 15.67 17.38
CA LEU A 149 -9.60 14.96 18.32
C LEU A 149 -10.81 15.81 18.76
N GLY A 150 -10.67 17.14 18.79
CA GLY A 150 -11.76 18.08 19.04
C GLY A 150 -12.82 18.14 17.92
N LYS A 151 -12.56 17.55 16.74
CA LYS A 151 -13.55 17.43 15.65
C LYS A 151 -14.56 16.31 15.90
N LEU A 152 -14.29 15.41 16.85
CA LEU A 152 -15.11 14.24 17.14
C LEU A 152 -16.34 14.60 18.01
N SER A 153 -17.31 15.28 17.39
CA SER A 153 -18.52 15.79 18.05
C SER A 153 -19.42 14.74 18.72
N LYS A 154 -19.21 13.45 18.44
CA LYS A 154 -19.93 12.33 19.08
C LYS A 154 -19.13 11.64 20.19
N LEU A 155 -17.88 12.05 20.45
CA LEU A 155 -17.02 11.43 21.46
C LEU A 155 -17.57 11.70 22.86
N GLN A 156 -17.82 10.63 23.61
CA GLN A 156 -18.39 10.66 24.96
C GLN A 156 -17.40 10.16 26.01
N THR A 157 -16.60 9.15 25.65
CA THR A 157 -15.62 8.53 26.54
C THR A 157 -14.24 8.59 25.90
N ILE A 158 -13.28 9.11 26.65
CA ILE A 158 -11.88 9.16 26.27
C ILE A 158 -11.04 8.73 27.47
N ASP A 159 -10.19 7.73 27.28
CA ASP A 159 -9.17 7.35 28.25
C ASP A 159 -7.80 7.28 27.56
N LEU A 160 -6.95 8.24 27.92
CA LEU A 160 -5.56 8.36 27.50
C LEU A 160 -4.61 8.29 28.72
N SER A 161 -5.10 7.80 29.86
CA SER A 161 -4.31 7.68 31.10
C SER A 161 -3.15 6.68 30.93
N ASP A 162 -2.18 6.75 31.85
CA ASP A 162 -0.99 5.88 31.84
C ASP A 162 -0.32 5.81 30.45
N ASN A 163 -0.03 6.98 29.88
CA ASN A 163 0.71 7.18 28.63
C ASN A 163 1.74 8.32 28.79
N LEU A 164 2.59 8.49 27.79
CA LEU A 164 3.67 9.47 27.74
C LEU A 164 3.32 10.71 26.89
N PHE A 165 2.03 11.07 26.83
CA PHE A 165 1.56 12.26 26.11
C PHE A 165 2.18 13.54 26.69
N THR A 166 2.43 14.52 25.81
CA THR A 166 3.11 15.78 26.10
C THR A 166 2.33 16.97 25.51
N GLY A 167 2.82 18.20 25.72
CA GLY A 167 2.19 19.39 25.16
C GLY A 167 0.98 19.88 25.98
N LYS A 168 0.01 20.47 25.30
CA LYS A 168 -1.22 21.01 25.91
C LYS A 168 -2.41 20.16 25.53
N ILE A 169 -3.40 20.10 26.42
CA ILE A 169 -4.73 19.58 26.09
C ILE A 169 -5.32 20.45 24.96
N PRO A 170 -5.81 19.87 23.86
CA PRO A 170 -6.50 20.61 22.80
C PRO A 170 -7.71 21.40 23.31
N THR A 171 -7.99 22.54 22.68
CA THR A 171 -9.10 23.46 22.99
C THR A 171 -10.02 23.63 21.80
#